data_AF-A0A3D1MG96-F1
#
_entry.id   AF-A0A3D1MG96-F1
#
_cell.length_a   1.000
_cell.length_b   1.000
_cell.length_c   1.000
_cell.angle_alpha   90.00
_cell.angle_beta   90.00
_cell.angle_gamma   90.00
#
_symmetry.space_group_name_H-M   'P 1'
#
loop_
_entity.id
_entity.type
_entity.pdbx_description
1 polymer ?
#
loop_
_entity_poly.entity_id
_entity_poly.type
_entity_poly.pdbx_seq_one_letter_code
_entity_poly.pdbx_strand_id
1 'polypeptide(L)'
;MNLDSRGKMKLYSIISALFALIIVFITLLLPKAEVLISIKERQFKKTYSVILDNTISVPLAPINRIPYSTLTETNAFKEHIITFINEKITSEIDLNSEHLDEDALRYTLEITDKEHAIAELYVDSIILPKIDTAALKKLIRGKKIKEARDNLERLPYIKSSTITLIPEFLGFVPLIGERITITYE
;
A
#
# COMPACT_ATOMS: atom_id res chain seq x y z
N MET A 1 -4.65 -66.69 -5.65
CA MET A 1 -4.66 -66.51 -7.11
C MET A 1 -3.51 -65.56 -7.45
N ASN A 2 -2.37 -66.06 -7.95
CA ASN A 2 -1.20 -65.25 -8.26
C ASN A 2 -1.33 -64.70 -9.69
N LEU A 3 -1.31 -63.38 -9.86
CA LEU A 3 -1.32 -62.74 -11.18
C LEU A 3 -0.03 -63.08 -11.94
N ASP A 4 -0.16 -63.55 -13.18
CA ASP A 4 0.95 -63.70 -14.12
C ASP A 4 1.64 -62.33 -14.37
N SER A 5 2.92 -62.35 -14.72
CA SER A 5 3.78 -61.21 -15.08
C SER A 5 3.09 -60.15 -15.94
N ARG A 6 2.32 -60.56 -16.96
CA ARG A 6 1.54 -59.65 -17.82
C ARG A 6 0.36 -59.01 -17.10
N GLY A 7 -0.30 -59.75 -16.20
CA GLY A 7 -1.37 -59.23 -15.34
C GLY A 7 -0.84 -58.22 -14.32
N LYS A 8 0.34 -58.47 -13.76
CA LYS A 8 1.05 -57.54 -12.87
C LYS A 8 1.41 -56.23 -13.60
N MET A 9 1.98 -56.30 -14.81
CA MET A 9 2.30 -55.10 -15.61
C MET A 9 1.08 -54.25 -15.94
N LYS A 10 -0.06 -54.86 -16.31
CA LYS A 10 -1.32 -54.12 -16.52
C LYS A 10 -1.81 -53.44 -15.25
N LEU A 11 -1.71 -54.12 -14.10
CA LEU A 11 -2.09 -53.55 -12.80
C LEU A 11 -1.21 -52.34 -12.44
N TYR A 12 0.11 -52.44 -12.63
CA TYR A 12 1.03 -51.32 -12.38
C TYR A 12 0.79 -50.14 -13.32
N SER A 13 0.45 -50.39 -14.58
CA SER A 13 0.08 -49.33 -15.54
C SER A 13 -1.20 -48.59 -15.12
N ILE A 14 -2.21 -49.30 -14.63
CA ILE A 14 -3.45 -48.69 -14.15
C ILE A 14 -3.19 -47.86 -12.89
N ILE A 15 -2.40 -48.38 -11.94
CA ILE A 15 -2.04 -47.65 -10.71
C ILE A 15 -1.22 -46.39 -11.04
N SER A 16 -0.26 -46.50 -11.97
CA SER A 16 0.54 -45.37 -12.45
C SER A 16 -0.33 -44.29 -13.11
N ALA A 17 -1.29 -44.68 -13.96
CA ALA A 17 -2.22 -43.76 -14.60
C ALA A 17 -3.12 -43.07 -13.56
N LEU A 18 -3.60 -43.82 -12.55
CA LEU A 18 -4.39 -43.27 -11.45
C LEU A 18 -3.59 -42.24 -10.64
N PHE A 19 -2.31 -42.54 -10.35
CA PHE A 19 -1.40 -41.64 -9.64
C PHE A 19 -1.13 -40.36 -10.43
N ALA A 20 -0.87 -40.46 -11.73
CA ALA A 20 -0.69 -39.31 -12.60
C ALA A 20 -1.96 -38.44 -12.65
N LEU A 21 -3.13 -39.07 -12.71
CA LEU A 21 -4.41 -38.38 -12.72
C LEU A 21 -4.67 -37.68 -11.39
N ILE A 22 -4.32 -38.29 -10.25
CA ILE A 22 -4.35 -37.66 -8.92
C ILE A 22 -3.41 -36.45 -8.85
N ILE A 23 -2.17 -36.56 -9.37
CA ILE A 23 -1.22 -35.44 -9.40
C ILE A 23 -1.74 -34.29 -10.28
N VAL A 24 -2.29 -34.60 -11.45
CA VAL A 24 -2.92 -33.61 -12.35
C VAL A 24 -4.13 -32.97 -11.69
N PHE A 25 -4.96 -33.74 -10.98
CA PHE A 25 -6.11 -33.22 -10.25
C PHE A 25 -5.69 -32.34 -9.08
N ILE A 26 -4.68 -32.73 -8.29
CA ILE A 26 -4.12 -31.92 -7.21
C ILE A 26 -3.51 -30.62 -7.74
N THR A 27 -2.80 -30.67 -8.87
CA THR A 27 -2.17 -29.48 -9.47
C THR A 27 -3.16 -28.53 -10.16
N LEU A 28 -4.28 -29.04 -10.67
CA LEU A 28 -5.38 -28.23 -11.22
C LEU A 28 -6.32 -27.69 -10.14
N LEU A 29 -6.55 -28.45 -9.06
CA LEU A 29 -7.42 -28.07 -7.95
C LEU A 29 -6.73 -27.30 -6.85
N LEU A 30 -5.39 -27.30 -6.77
CA LEU A 30 -4.69 -26.39 -5.87
C LEU A 30 -5.04 -24.99 -6.32
N PRO A 31 -5.94 -24.29 -5.61
CA PRO A 31 -6.26 -22.93 -5.98
C PRO A 31 -4.94 -22.18 -5.94
N LYS A 32 -4.60 -21.52 -7.04
CA LYS A 32 -3.45 -20.62 -7.04
C LYS A 32 -3.82 -19.53 -6.05
N ALA A 33 -3.33 -19.65 -4.82
CA ALA A 33 -3.62 -18.68 -3.79
C ALA A 33 -3.12 -17.33 -4.26
N GLU A 34 -4.06 -16.47 -4.62
CA GLU A 34 -3.77 -15.11 -5.00
C GLU A 34 -3.59 -14.31 -3.71
N VAL A 35 -2.44 -13.66 -3.59
CA VAL A 35 -2.13 -12.84 -2.43
C VAL A 35 -2.60 -11.42 -2.70
N LEU A 36 -3.62 -11.00 -1.94
CA LEU A 36 -4.11 -9.63 -1.90
C LEU A 36 -3.42 -8.89 -0.75
N ILE A 37 -2.76 -7.77 -1.01
CA ILE A 37 -2.11 -6.98 0.05
C ILE A 37 -2.92 -5.71 0.26
N SER A 38 -3.33 -5.47 1.50
CA SER A 38 -3.99 -4.25 1.98
C SER A 38 -3.04 -3.56 2.94
N ILE A 39 -2.70 -2.31 2.69
CA ILE A 39 -1.79 -1.54 3.55
C ILE A 39 -2.63 -0.55 4.34
N LYS A 40 -2.45 -0.52 5.66
CA LYS A 40 -3.12 0.45 6.53
C LYS A 40 -2.35 1.77 6.47
N GLU A 41 -3.06 2.81 6.07
CA GLU A 41 -2.51 4.12 5.80
C GLU A 41 -2.39 4.96 7.08
N ARG A 42 -1.48 5.93 7.08
CA ARG A 42 -1.29 6.86 8.21
C ARG A 42 -1.95 8.19 7.88
N GLN A 43 -2.86 8.62 8.73
CA GLN A 43 -3.47 9.95 8.64
C GLN A 43 -2.45 11.02 9.06
N PHE A 44 -2.30 12.06 8.24
CA PHE A 44 -1.43 13.20 8.51
C PHE A 44 -2.29 14.45 8.67
N LYS A 45 -2.31 15.02 9.87
CA LYS A 45 -3.01 16.27 10.15
C LYS A 45 -2.07 17.25 10.84
N LYS A 46 -1.88 18.42 10.26
CA LYS A 46 -1.02 19.45 10.83
C LYS A 46 -1.49 20.85 10.46
N THR A 47 -1.27 21.79 11.37
CA THR A 47 -1.51 23.21 11.14
C THR A 47 -0.16 23.93 11.08
N TYR A 48 0.04 24.73 10.04
CA TYR A 48 1.22 25.57 9.87
C TYR A 48 0.83 27.04 10.02
N SER A 49 1.60 27.78 10.82
CA SER A 49 1.52 29.24 10.82
C SER A 49 2.39 29.79 9.69
N VAL A 50 1.79 30.59 8.82
CA VAL A 50 2.43 31.14 7.61
C VAL A 50 2.23 32.64 7.53
N ILE A 51 3.23 33.34 7.00
CA ILE A 51 3.20 34.78 6.78
C ILE A 51 2.83 35.03 5.32
N LEU A 52 1.84 35.88 5.11
CA LEU A 52 1.36 36.33 3.82
C LEU A 52 2.24 37.48 3.33
N ASP A 53 3.00 37.28 2.25
CA ASP A 53 4.00 38.24 1.78
C ASP A 53 3.86 38.50 0.27
N ASN A 54 3.49 39.73 -0.08
CA ASN A 54 3.20 40.14 -1.46
C ASN A 54 4.46 40.43 -2.28
N THR A 55 5.64 40.40 -1.65
CA THR A 55 6.93 40.74 -2.29
C THR A 55 7.68 39.51 -2.78
N ILE A 56 7.19 38.31 -2.48
CA ILE A 56 7.83 37.06 -2.87
C ILE A 56 7.53 36.76 -4.33
N SER A 57 8.59 36.74 -5.13
CA SER A 57 8.61 36.10 -6.44
C SER A 57 9.21 34.71 -6.31
N VAL A 58 8.58 33.75 -6.99
CA VAL A 58 8.95 32.33 -7.12
C VAL A 58 10.42 32.20 -7.56
N PRO A 59 11.27 31.27 -7.04
CA PRO A 59 10.95 30.02 -6.33
C PRO A 59 11.57 29.85 -4.93
N LEU A 60 12.18 30.88 -4.33
CA LEU A 60 13.01 30.75 -3.11
C LEU A 60 12.35 31.42 -1.88
N ALA A 61 11.08 31.09 -1.62
CA ALA A 61 10.42 31.58 -0.42
C ALA A 61 11.02 30.86 0.82
N PRO A 62 11.41 31.58 1.89
CA PRO A 62 11.74 30.93 3.16
C PRO A 62 10.53 30.13 3.66
N ILE A 63 10.80 29.02 4.36
CA ILE A 63 9.89 27.89 4.63
C ILE A 63 8.54 28.25 5.31
N ASN A 64 8.24 29.50 5.64
CA ASN A 64 6.99 29.90 6.30
C ASN A 64 6.28 31.09 5.61
N ARG A 65 6.54 31.37 4.33
CA ARG A 65 5.88 32.49 3.63
C ARG A 65 5.11 32.05 2.38
N ILE A 66 3.90 32.57 2.21
CA ILE A 66 3.02 32.31 1.06
C ILE A 66 2.72 33.63 0.34
N PRO A 67 2.80 33.68 -1.00
CA PRO A 67 2.50 34.90 -1.75
C PRO A 67 1.03 35.29 -1.60
N TYR A 68 0.76 36.47 -1.04
CA TYR A 68 -0.61 36.99 -0.91
C TYR A 68 -0.90 37.98 -2.04
N SER A 69 -1.16 37.46 -3.24
CA SER A 69 -1.66 38.32 -4.32
C SER A 69 -3.17 38.52 -4.14
N THR A 70 -3.62 39.77 -4.21
CA THR A 70 -5.00 40.25 -4.11
C THR A 70 -5.96 39.74 -5.20
N LEU A 71 -5.64 38.69 -5.95
CA LEU A 71 -6.41 38.28 -7.11
C LEU A 71 -6.75 36.79 -7.07
N THR A 72 -7.83 36.48 -6.35
CA THR A 72 -8.62 35.24 -6.44
C THR A 72 -7.85 33.95 -6.17
N GLU A 73 -8.56 32.89 -5.82
CA GLU A 73 -8.01 31.53 -5.84
C GLU A 73 -7.67 31.13 -7.29
N THR A 74 -6.61 31.71 -7.86
CA THR A 74 -6.11 31.33 -9.18
C THR A 74 -5.44 29.97 -9.07
N ASN A 75 -5.44 29.21 -10.17
CA ASN A 75 -4.77 27.91 -10.21
C ASN A 75 -3.29 28.02 -9.79
N ALA A 76 -2.62 29.12 -10.18
CA ALA A 76 -1.24 29.40 -9.78
C ALA A 76 -1.08 29.55 -8.25
N PHE A 77 -2.03 30.18 -7.54
CA PHE A 77 -1.99 30.27 -6.08
C PHE A 77 -2.19 28.89 -5.43
N LYS A 78 -3.09 28.06 -5.96
CA LYS A 78 -3.31 26.70 -5.47
C LYS A 78 -2.08 25.81 -5.65
N GLU A 79 -1.45 25.86 -6.83
CA GLU A 79 -0.20 25.14 -7.10
C GLU A 79 0.90 25.53 -6.12
N HIS A 80 1.06 26.82 -5.79
CA HIS A 80 2.04 27.25 -4.79
C HIS A 80 1.79 26.68 -3.40
N ILE A 81 0.53 26.69 -2.94
CA ILE A 81 0.19 26.11 -1.65
C ILE A 81 0.49 24.61 -1.65
N ILE A 82 0.16 23.90 -2.73
CA ILE A 82 0.45 22.47 -2.85
C ILE A 82 1.95 22.21 -2.84
N THR A 83 2.76 22.97 -3.60
CA THR A 83 4.23 22.84 -3.57
C THR A 83 4.78 23.11 -2.18
N PHE A 84 4.33 24.17 -1.52
CA PHE A 84 4.73 24.50 -0.15
C PHE A 84 4.41 23.36 0.83
N ILE A 85 3.18 22.84 0.78
CA ILE A 85 2.75 21.74 1.63
C ILE A 85 3.59 20.49 1.34
N ASN A 86 3.80 20.16 0.07
CA ASN A 86 4.59 19.00 -0.32
C ASN A 86 6.01 19.12 0.20
N GLU A 87 6.69 20.25 0.04
CA GLU A 87 8.05 20.47 0.57
C GLU A 87 8.10 20.34 2.10
N LYS A 88 7.12 20.93 2.80
CA LYS A 88 7.01 20.84 4.27
C LYS A 88 6.81 19.41 4.73
N ILE A 89 5.81 18.71 4.19
CA ILE A 89 5.54 17.32 4.57
C ILE A 89 6.73 16.43 4.23
N THR A 90 7.31 16.60 3.04
CA THR A 90 8.50 15.87 2.56
C THR A 90 9.69 16.03 3.50
N SER A 91 9.81 17.18 4.18
CA SER A 91 10.85 17.42 5.20
C SER A 91 10.56 16.77 6.57
N GLU A 92 9.32 16.33 6.80
CA GLU A 92 8.86 15.76 8.07
C GLU A 92 8.62 14.25 8.01
N ILE A 93 8.55 13.68 6.81
CA ILE A 93 8.39 12.24 6.57
C ILE A 93 9.73 11.62 6.15
N ASP A 94 9.89 10.30 6.38
CA ASP A 94 11.07 9.59 5.88
C ASP A 94 10.86 9.18 4.43
N LEU A 95 11.41 9.96 3.49
CA LEU A 95 11.27 9.72 2.05
C LEU A 95 11.82 8.38 1.55
N ASN A 96 12.64 7.70 2.36
CA ASN A 96 13.12 6.37 2.01
C ASN A 96 12.06 5.29 2.23
N SER A 97 11.11 5.52 3.15
CA SER A 97 10.12 4.53 3.57
C SER A 97 8.67 4.99 3.35
N GLU A 98 8.43 6.27 3.09
CA GLU A 98 7.11 6.88 2.99
C GLU A 98 6.98 7.75 1.71
N HIS A 99 5.74 7.93 1.25
CA HIS A 99 5.36 8.95 0.28
C HIS A 99 4.01 9.56 0.67
N LEU A 100 3.80 10.81 0.24
CA LEU A 100 2.53 11.49 0.37
C LEU A 100 1.58 10.99 -0.72
N ASP A 101 0.33 10.72 -0.35
CA ASP A 101 -0.75 10.56 -1.31
C ASP A 101 -1.23 11.95 -1.77
N GLU A 102 -0.84 12.33 -2.99
CA GLU A 102 -1.18 13.63 -3.58
C GLU A 102 -2.69 13.76 -3.85
N ASP A 103 -3.39 12.66 -4.15
CA ASP A 103 -4.83 12.67 -4.45
C ASP A 103 -5.67 12.90 -3.18
N ALA A 104 -5.15 12.42 -2.04
CA ALA A 104 -5.76 12.57 -0.72
C ALA A 104 -5.46 13.93 -0.07
N LEU A 105 -4.56 14.75 -0.63
CA LEU A 105 -4.18 16.04 -0.05
C LEU A 105 -5.36 17.02 -0.02
N ARG A 106 -5.63 17.57 1.16
CA ARG A 106 -6.62 18.60 1.43
C ARG A 106 -6.01 19.70 2.27
N TYR A 107 -6.38 20.95 1.99
CA TYR A 107 -5.93 22.09 2.78
C TYR A 107 -6.98 23.17 2.89
N THR A 108 -6.94 23.91 4.00
CA THR A 108 -7.73 25.10 4.26
C THR A 108 -6.80 26.20 4.76
N LEU A 109 -6.91 27.41 4.21
CA LEU A 109 -6.14 28.57 4.63
C LEU A 109 -7.08 29.57 5.33
N GLU A 110 -6.77 29.92 6.56
CA GLU A 110 -7.53 30.90 7.34
C GLU A 110 -6.64 32.07 7.77
N ILE A 111 -7.08 33.31 7.50
CA ILE A 111 -6.34 34.50 7.90
C ILE A 111 -6.64 34.78 9.38
N THR A 112 -5.65 34.60 10.24
CA THR A 112 -5.80 34.77 11.69
C THR A 112 -5.44 36.16 12.17
N ASP A 113 -4.50 36.83 11.48
CA ASP A 113 -4.13 38.22 11.79
C ASP A 113 -3.98 39.02 10.50
N LYS A 114 -4.88 39.97 10.29
CA LYS A 114 -4.85 40.85 9.12
C LYS A 114 -3.83 41.98 9.24
N GLU A 115 -3.51 42.43 10.45
CA GLU A 115 -2.57 43.53 10.68
C GLU A 115 -1.13 43.07 10.44
N HIS A 116 -0.83 41.85 10.85
CA HIS A 116 0.49 41.23 10.69
C HIS A 116 0.59 40.28 9.51
N ALA A 117 -0.48 40.17 8.71
CA ALA A 117 -0.57 39.29 7.54
C ALA A 117 -0.21 37.82 7.89
N ILE A 118 -0.79 37.29 8.97
CA ILE A 118 -0.59 35.91 9.42
C ILE A 118 -1.81 35.07 9.04
N ALA A 119 -1.55 33.86 8.55
CA ALA A 119 -2.56 32.86 8.29
C ALA A 119 -2.18 31.51 8.90
N GLU A 120 -3.19 30.68 9.14
CA GLU A 120 -3.06 29.28 9.50
C GLU A 120 -3.44 28.43 8.29
N LEU A 121 -2.53 27.51 7.94
CA LEU A 121 -2.72 26.52 6.89
C LEU A 121 -2.97 25.17 7.55
N TYR A 122 -4.23 24.75 7.51
CA TYR A 122 -4.67 23.44 7.96
C TYR A 122 -4.46 22.44 6.84
N VAL A 123 -3.69 21.39 7.10
CA VAL A 123 -3.36 20.36 6.11
C VAL A 123 -3.83 19.00 6.62
N ASP A 124 -4.55 18.29 5.76
CA ASP A 124 -5.00 16.92 5.97
C ASP A 124 -4.59 16.08 4.76
N SER A 125 -3.93 14.95 5.00
CA SER A 125 -3.50 14.05 3.94
C SER A 125 -3.29 12.63 4.46
N ILE A 126 -2.90 11.75 3.55
CA ILE A 126 -2.57 10.36 3.82
C ILE A 126 -1.09 10.13 3.47
N ILE A 127 -0.34 9.57 4.42
CA ILE A 127 1.01 9.07 4.17
C ILE A 127 0.91 7.57 3.90
N LEU A 128 1.43 7.18 2.75
CA LEU A 128 1.48 5.81 2.28
C LEU A 128 2.93 5.30 2.40
N PRO A 129 3.15 4.10 2.94
CA PRO A 129 4.49 3.53 2.97
C PRO A 129 4.89 3.08 1.57
N LYS A 130 6.17 3.25 1.22
CA LYS A 130 6.78 2.74 -0.01
C LYS A 130 7.04 1.25 0.14
N ILE A 131 6.00 0.46 -0.08
CA ILE A 131 6.06 -1.00 0.03
C ILE A 131 6.11 -1.63 -1.36
N ASP A 132 7.17 -2.39 -1.62
CA ASP A 132 7.21 -3.30 -2.78
C ASP A 132 6.30 -4.50 -2.52
N THR A 133 5.04 -4.37 -2.95
CA THR A 133 4.04 -5.43 -2.83
C THR A 133 4.43 -6.70 -3.58
N ALA A 134 5.21 -6.62 -4.68
CA ALA A 134 5.65 -7.80 -5.41
C ALA A 134 6.72 -8.58 -4.63
N ALA A 135 7.66 -7.87 -4.00
CA ALA A 135 8.63 -8.48 -3.10
C ALA A 135 7.95 -9.13 -1.88
N LEU A 136 6.97 -8.47 -1.26
CA LEU A 136 6.19 -9.04 -0.17
C LEU A 136 5.43 -10.30 -0.59
N LYS A 137 4.75 -10.27 -1.75
CA LYS A 137 4.08 -11.45 -2.32
C LYS A 137 5.05 -12.62 -2.51
N LYS A 138 6.26 -12.35 -2.98
CA LYS A 138 7.29 -13.39 -3.16
C LYS A 138 7.77 -13.99 -1.82
N LEU A 139 7.88 -13.17 -0.77
CA LEU A 139 8.35 -13.60 0.56
C LEU A 139 7.41 -14.61 1.24
N ILE A 140 6.10 -14.44 1.04
CA ILE A 140 5.04 -15.21 1.72
C ILE A 140 4.45 -16.33 0.86
N ARG A 141 4.70 -16.33 -0.45
CA ARG A 141 4.12 -17.32 -1.37
C ARG A 141 4.49 -18.75 -0.98
N GLY A 142 3.46 -19.59 -0.81
CA GLY A 142 3.63 -21.00 -0.48
C GLY A 142 4.06 -21.26 0.96
N LYS A 143 4.10 -20.24 1.81
CA LYS A 143 4.37 -20.36 3.25
C LYS A 143 3.07 -20.66 4.00
N LYS A 144 3.19 -21.31 5.15
CA LYS A 144 2.04 -21.44 6.06
C LYS A 144 1.72 -20.07 6.66
N ILE A 145 0.46 -19.82 7.00
CA ILE A 145 -0.01 -18.53 7.57
C ILE A 145 0.90 -17.98 8.68
N LYS A 146 1.28 -18.83 9.65
CA LYS A 146 2.17 -18.41 10.74
C LYS A 146 3.55 -17.98 10.23
N GLU A 147 4.15 -18.76 9.33
CA GLU A 147 5.46 -18.46 8.76
C GLU A 147 5.44 -17.22 7.87
N ALA A 148 4.36 -17.01 7.10
CA ALA A 148 4.15 -15.80 6.32
C ALA A 148 4.07 -14.57 7.24
N ARG A 149 3.30 -14.64 8.32
CA ARG A 149 3.19 -13.57 9.33
C ARG A 149 4.54 -13.27 9.97
N ASP A 150 5.23 -14.30 10.47
CA ASP A 150 6.53 -14.16 11.14
C ASP A 150 7.57 -13.52 10.19
N ASN A 151 7.53 -13.82 8.89
CA ASN A 151 8.43 -13.21 7.91
C ASN A 151 8.07 -11.75 7.61
N LEU A 152 6.78 -11.40 7.59
CA LEU A 152 6.34 -10.01 7.40
C LEU A 152 6.69 -9.15 8.61
N GLU A 153 6.40 -9.62 9.82
CA GLU A 153 6.64 -8.87 11.07
C GLU A 153 8.13 -8.75 11.45
N ARG A 154 9.02 -9.46 10.76
CA ARG A 154 10.47 -9.25 10.85
C ARG A 154 10.96 -8.03 10.10
N LEU A 155 10.16 -7.51 9.16
CA LEU A 155 10.51 -6.31 8.42
C LEU A 155 10.37 -5.11 9.36
N PRO A 156 11.41 -4.26 9.49
CA PRO A 156 11.44 -3.20 10.49
C PRO A 156 10.34 -2.16 10.32
N TYR A 157 9.77 -2.11 9.11
CA TYR A 157 8.73 -1.19 8.71
C TYR A 157 7.32 -1.80 8.80
N ILE A 158 7.17 -3.06 9.21
CA ILE A 158 5.86 -3.71 9.40
C ILE A 158 5.62 -3.89 10.90
N LYS A 159 4.64 -3.17 11.45
CA LYS A 159 4.23 -3.27 12.85
C LYS A 159 3.46 -4.55 13.14
N SER A 160 2.54 -4.90 12.23
CA SER A 160 1.75 -6.13 12.35
C SER A 160 1.19 -6.57 10.99
N SER A 161 0.94 -7.87 10.86
CA SER A 161 0.29 -8.41 9.66
C SER A 161 -0.84 -9.38 10.00
N THR A 162 -2.00 -9.17 9.36
CA THR A 162 -3.16 -10.06 9.47
C THR A 162 -3.34 -10.81 8.16
N ILE A 163 -3.42 -12.13 8.20
CA ILE A 163 -3.60 -12.98 7.02
C ILE A 163 -4.96 -13.67 7.11
N THR A 164 -5.80 -13.50 6.10
CA THR A 164 -7.15 -14.06 6.01
C THR A 164 -7.28 -14.85 4.73
N LEU A 165 -7.87 -16.05 4.80
CA LEU A 165 -8.19 -16.83 3.61
C LEU A 165 -9.54 -16.35 3.04
N ILE A 166 -9.54 -15.92 1.79
CA ILE A 166 -10.74 -15.50 1.07
C ILE A 166 -11.11 -16.60 0.07
N PRO A 167 -12.23 -17.31 0.27
CA PRO A 167 -12.75 -18.20 -0.76
C PRO A 167 -13.44 -17.37 -1.85
N GLU A 168 -12.85 -17.31 -3.04
CA GLU A 168 -13.49 -16.84 -4.26
C GLU A 168 -14.17 -18.01 -4.98
N PHE A 169 -15.45 -17.86 -5.29
CA PHE A 169 -16.20 -18.88 -6.03
C PHE A 169 -16.34 -18.44 -7.49
N LEU A 170 -15.39 -18.88 -8.35
CA LEU A 170 -15.53 -18.71 -9.79
C LEU A 170 -16.35 -19.87 -10.35
N GLY A 171 -17.68 -19.71 -10.37
CA GLY A 171 -18.68 -20.53 -11.07
C GLY A 171 -18.83 -22.01 -10.65
N PHE A 172 -17.75 -22.75 -10.46
CA PHE A 172 -17.74 -24.20 -10.21
C PHE A 172 -16.54 -24.68 -9.37
N VAL A 173 -15.54 -23.83 -9.08
CA VAL A 173 -14.35 -24.20 -8.28
C VAL A 173 -14.07 -23.13 -7.23
N PRO A 174 -13.88 -23.51 -5.94
CA PRO A 174 -13.41 -22.57 -4.93
C PRO A 174 -11.93 -22.23 -5.17
N LEU A 175 -11.64 -20.97 -5.44
CA LEU A 175 -10.31 -20.38 -5.38
C LEU A 175 -10.09 -19.88 -3.95
N ILE A 176 -9.06 -20.36 -3.27
CA ILE A 176 -8.66 -19.84 -1.96
C ILE A 176 -7.60 -18.78 -2.20
N GLY A 177 -7.92 -17.50 -2.00
CA GLY A 177 -6.96 -16.39 -1.95
C GLY A 177 -6.47 -16.13 -0.52
N GLU A 178 -5.30 -15.51 -0.39
CA GLU A 178 -4.76 -15.02 0.89
C GLU A 178 -4.78 -13.50 0.89
N ARG A 179 -5.59 -12.88 1.76
CA ARG A 179 -5.53 -11.43 1.98
C ARG A 179 -4.63 -11.14 3.16
N ILE A 180 -3.62 -10.30 2.95
CA ILE A 180 -2.72 -9.81 3.97
C ILE A 180 -2.98 -8.33 4.20
N THR A 181 -3.38 -7.98 5.42
CA THR A 181 -3.48 -6.61 5.89
C THR A 181 -2.23 -6.27 6.69
N ILE A 182 -1.50 -5.24 6.28
CA ILE A 182 -0.25 -4.79 6.89
C ILE A 182 -0.51 -3.47 7.60
N THR A 183 -0.14 -3.39 8.88
CA THR A 183 -0.11 -2.12 9.63
C THR A 183 1.33 -1.65 9.79
N TYR A 184 1.54 -0.36 9.57
CA TYR A 184 2.83 0.31 9.63
C TYR A 184 3.01 1.07 10.96
N GLU A 185 4.25 1.41 11.35
CA GLU A 185 4.56 2.23 12.54
C GLU A 185 4.49 3.73 12.30
#